data_AF-A0A5B8C9X5-F1
#
_entry.id   AF-A0A5B8C9X5-F1
#
_cell.length_a   1.000
_cell.length_b   1.000
_cell.length_c   1.000
_cell.angle_alpha   90.00
_cell.angle_beta   90.00
_cell.angle_gamma   90.00
#
_symmetry.space_group_name_H-M   'P 1'
#
loop_
_entity.id
_entity.type
_entity.pdbx_description
1 polymer ?
#
loop_
_entity_poly.entity_id
_entity_poly.type
_entity_poly.pdbx_seq_one_letter_code
_entity_poly.pdbx_strand_id
1 'polypeptide(L)'
;MTTSAGPLWRRVHKITPVLNAWKAVVAVLAFLAWQATDQIGNMPSEVWDTVTAYRTRAFLVIVGVLVVVAAVATVYSMLAWRRMRFSVTSESIDLHTGILFRQERHARLNRVQAVDVVQPLLGRLFGLAQVRVETAGGGDSNVVIGFLREPEAQELRNEIMARAAGIDVAPAVVPAFGQAADGVTPAPGTAPAGPGLAGPVGDAPGTLGGTEATPTVPAAVRPVVPAAPEQEILQVAPGTLVGSLLRSGSMICFVLVMAGLATAAIVTKNFGPVAGALPAVLGWGGYLWSRFTGEFGFRAAVSPDGIRLRHGLLETRTQTLPPGRVQAVVLKQGVLWRRRGWWRVEVNVAGYGEHTPGVGQAVETVLLPVGDRGEALSALWLVLPDLGVDDPQALLDAALEGTGEQAGFLTTPARARRLDPLVWRRNGLRITRTALFVRSGRFARQLDVVPHERTQSLALTQGPLERHFGLADLHAHSVSGPVTPVARHLDAHLASGLLMEQAERARTARSLAGPEEWLRQVDAVHAPDELSTAGGPGGPAAARPGVGPLG
;
A
#
# COMPACT_ATOMS: atom_id res chain seq x y z
N MET A 1 -20.19 -35.06 0.20
CA MET A 1 -20.82 -34.17 1.20
C MET A 1 -19.71 -33.63 2.08
N THR A 2 -19.18 -32.45 1.76
CA THR A 2 -18.18 -31.77 2.58
C THR A 2 -18.90 -31.12 3.76
N THR A 3 -18.62 -31.60 4.97
CA THR A 3 -19.10 -30.96 6.20
C THR A 3 -18.48 -29.57 6.27
N SER A 4 -19.25 -28.53 5.92
CA SER A 4 -18.84 -27.14 6.13
C SER A 4 -18.70 -26.93 7.63
N ALA A 5 -17.47 -26.94 8.14
CA ALA A 5 -17.20 -26.50 9.50
C ALA A 5 -17.80 -25.09 9.68
N GLY A 6 -18.68 -24.93 10.67
CA GLY A 6 -19.33 -23.65 10.94
C GLY A 6 -18.31 -22.53 11.19
N PRO A 7 -18.72 -21.25 11.06
CA PRO A 7 -17.80 -20.11 11.17
C PRO A 7 -17.12 -20.07 12.55
N LEU A 8 -15.80 -20.22 12.57
CA LEU A 8 -14.97 -20.09 13.78
C LEU A 8 -14.80 -18.61 14.13
N TRP A 9 -15.61 -18.12 15.06
CA TRP A 9 -15.53 -16.74 15.55
C TRP A 9 -14.26 -16.51 16.39
N ARG A 10 -13.41 -15.61 15.91
CA ARG A 10 -12.19 -15.14 16.57
C ARG A 10 -12.40 -13.73 17.15
N ARG A 11 -11.60 -13.37 18.15
CA ARG A 11 -11.64 -12.05 18.79
C ARG A 11 -10.37 -11.26 18.49
N VAL A 12 -10.52 -9.95 18.41
CA VAL A 12 -9.40 -9.01 18.31
C VAL A 12 -8.74 -8.78 19.68
N HIS A 13 -7.59 -8.11 19.70
CA HIS A 13 -6.88 -7.77 20.93
C HIS A 13 -7.71 -6.84 21.83
N LYS A 14 -7.59 -7.00 23.15
CA LYS A 14 -8.36 -6.25 24.17
C LYS A 14 -8.19 -4.73 24.09
N ILE A 15 -7.02 -4.28 23.64
CA ILE A 15 -6.67 -2.85 23.57
C ILE A 15 -7.29 -2.19 22.30
N THR A 16 -7.87 -2.96 21.38
CA THR A 16 -8.42 -2.44 20.12
C THR A 16 -9.34 -1.22 20.28
N PRO A 17 -10.35 -1.23 21.17
CA PRO A 17 -11.25 -0.07 21.27
C PRO A 17 -10.56 1.16 21.85
N VAL A 18 -9.58 0.98 22.76
CA VAL A 18 -8.76 2.08 23.30
C VAL A 18 -7.95 2.74 22.19
N LEU A 19 -7.29 1.93 21.34
CA LEU A 19 -6.49 2.40 20.21
C LEU A 19 -7.33 3.04 19.09
N ASN A 20 -8.62 2.73 19.01
CA ASN A 20 -9.53 3.41 18.08
C ASN A 20 -10.09 4.72 18.67
N ALA A 21 -10.27 4.80 19.99
CA ALA A 21 -10.95 5.92 20.66
C ALA A 21 -10.01 7.03 21.18
N TRP A 22 -8.69 6.82 21.26
CA TRP A 22 -7.77 7.83 21.83
C TRP A 22 -7.82 9.20 21.14
N LYS A 23 -8.04 9.24 19.81
CA LYS A 23 -8.19 10.52 19.07
C LYS A 23 -9.39 11.31 19.57
N ALA A 24 -10.50 10.64 19.86
CA ALA A 24 -11.69 11.27 20.44
C ALA A 24 -11.40 11.77 21.86
N VAL A 25 -10.66 11.02 22.67
CA VAL A 25 -10.22 11.47 24.00
C VAL A 25 -9.39 12.75 23.89
N VAL A 26 -8.39 12.78 22.99
CA VAL A 26 -7.58 13.99 22.76
C VAL A 26 -8.42 15.16 22.28
N ALA A 27 -9.38 14.94 21.37
CA ALA A 27 -10.28 15.98 20.90
C ALA A 27 -11.15 16.55 22.02
N VAL A 28 -11.70 15.69 22.89
CA VAL A 28 -12.47 16.10 24.08
C VAL A 28 -11.58 16.88 25.04
N LEU A 29 -10.35 16.41 25.31
CA LEU A 29 -9.40 17.13 26.17
C LEU A 29 -9.03 18.50 25.59
N ALA A 30 -8.80 18.59 24.29
CA ALA A 30 -8.52 19.85 23.61
C ALA A 30 -9.72 20.82 23.67
N PHE A 31 -10.92 20.31 23.47
CA PHE A 31 -12.16 21.09 23.60
C PHE A 31 -12.33 21.60 25.04
N LEU A 32 -12.17 20.73 26.04
CA LEU A 32 -12.24 21.12 27.46
C LEU A 32 -11.16 22.13 27.83
N ALA A 33 -9.94 21.99 27.32
CA ALA A 33 -8.86 22.96 27.53
C ALA A 33 -9.19 24.31 26.90
N TRP A 34 -9.70 24.32 25.66
CA TRP A 34 -10.13 25.55 24.99
C TRP A 34 -11.27 26.23 25.75
N GLN A 35 -12.28 25.47 26.19
CA GLN A 35 -13.39 25.96 26.99
C GLN A 35 -12.92 26.54 28.35
N ALA A 36 -11.95 25.89 29.00
CA ALA A 36 -11.37 26.41 30.24
C ALA A 36 -10.62 27.74 30.01
N THR A 37 -9.95 27.89 28.87
CA THR A 37 -9.22 29.11 28.53
C THR A 37 -10.15 30.30 28.27
N ASP A 38 -11.27 30.06 27.56
CA ASP A 38 -12.30 31.08 27.29
C ASP A 38 -13.02 31.51 28.58
N GLN A 39 -13.28 30.57 29.50
CA GLN A 39 -13.82 30.88 30.82
C GLN A 39 -12.86 31.74 31.66
N ILE A 40 -11.56 31.45 31.62
CA ILE A 40 -10.54 32.22 32.36
C ILE A 40 -10.34 33.62 31.75
N GLY A 41 -10.35 33.73 30.41
CA GLY A 41 -10.17 35.01 29.70
C GLY A 41 -11.30 36.03 29.92
N ASN A 42 -12.51 35.55 30.21
CA ASN A 42 -13.70 36.38 30.43
C ASN A 42 -13.99 36.66 31.92
N MET A 43 -13.12 36.25 32.85
CA MET A 43 -13.29 36.55 34.27
C MET A 43 -12.97 38.01 34.60
N PRO A 44 -13.83 38.72 35.36
CA PRO A 44 -13.54 40.06 35.87
C PRO A 44 -12.20 40.12 36.61
N SER A 45 -11.46 41.23 36.52
CA SER A 45 -10.12 41.36 37.11
C SER A 45 -10.07 41.17 38.63
N GLU A 46 -11.20 41.37 39.33
CA GLU A 46 -11.39 41.12 40.78
C GLU A 46 -11.43 39.62 41.14
N VAL A 47 -11.57 38.74 40.15
CA VAL A 47 -11.66 37.28 40.34
C VAL A 47 -10.26 36.63 40.43
N TRP A 48 -9.20 37.30 40.00
CA TRP A 48 -7.83 36.74 40.06
C TRP A 48 -7.34 36.45 41.49
N ASP A 49 -7.81 37.21 42.48
CA ASP A 49 -7.50 36.98 43.92
C ASP A 49 -8.31 35.83 44.53
N THR A 50 -9.46 35.49 43.95
CA THR A 50 -10.23 34.28 44.33
C THR A 50 -9.73 33.04 43.58
N VAL A 51 -9.20 33.17 42.37
CA VAL A 51 -8.62 32.07 41.59
C VAL A 51 -7.38 31.47 42.27
N THR A 52 -6.53 32.28 42.90
CA THR A 52 -5.39 31.79 43.73
C THR A 52 -5.86 31.03 44.96
N ALA A 53 -6.97 31.45 45.60
CA ALA A 53 -7.59 30.75 46.74
C ALA A 53 -8.31 29.44 46.35
N TYR A 54 -8.88 29.35 45.15
CA TYR A 54 -9.60 28.17 44.65
C TYR A 54 -8.77 27.25 43.75
N ARG A 55 -7.48 27.56 43.52
CA ARG A 55 -6.57 26.75 42.70
C ARG A 55 -6.62 25.25 43.03
N THR A 56 -6.68 24.91 44.31
CA THR A 56 -6.79 23.51 44.77
C THR A 56 -8.13 22.88 44.43
N ARG A 57 -9.25 23.62 44.54
CA ARG A 57 -10.60 23.12 44.18
C ARG A 57 -10.75 22.97 42.66
N ALA A 58 -10.28 23.94 41.89
CA ALA A 58 -10.27 23.86 40.43
C ALA A 58 -9.42 22.68 39.94
N PHE A 59 -8.24 22.46 40.53
CA PHE A 59 -7.42 21.29 40.25
C PHE A 59 -8.14 19.97 40.58
N LEU A 60 -8.79 19.87 41.75
CA LEU A 60 -9.55 18.67 42.12
C LEU A 60 -10.74 18.41 41.19
N VAL A 61 -11.43 19.46 40.72
CA VAL A 61 -12.50 19.32 39.72
C VAL A 61 -11.95 18.80 38.40
N ILE A 62 -10.83 19.35 37.90
CA ILE A 62 -10.20 18.87 36.66
C ILE A 62 -9.78 17.41 36.80
N VAL A 63 -9.12 17.04 37.91
CA VAL A 63 -8.74 15.65 38.20
C VAL A 63 -9.99 14.76 38.29
N GLY A 64 -11.04 15.19 38.98
CA GLY A 64 -12.30 14.46 39.08
C GLY A 64 -12.95 14.21 37.71
N VAL A 65 -13.01 15.24 36.86
CA VAL A 65 -13.52 15.12 35.49
C VAL A 65 -12.65 14.14 34.68
N LEU A 66 -11.33 14.24 34.76
CA LEU A 66 -10.42 13.32 34.07
C LEU A 66 -10.62 11.86 34.51
N VAL A 67 -10.80 11.63 35.81
CA VAL A 67 -11.06 10.28 36.36
C VAL A 67 -12.39 9.73 35.87
N VAL A 68 -13.46 10.55 35.88
CA VAL A 68 -14.79 10.14 35.36
C VAL A 68 -14.70 9.82 33.87
N VAL A 69 -14.05 10.67 33.08
CA VAL A 69 -13.84 10.45 31.63
C VAL A 69 -13.05 9.15 31.39
N ALA A 70 -11.98 8.90 32.15
CA ALA A 70 -11.19 7.67 32.04
C ALA A 70 -12.00 6.43 32.43
N ALA A 71 -12.83 6.50 33.47
CA ALA A 71 -13.70 5.42 33.90
C ALA A 71 -14.76 5.08 32.83
N VAL A 72 -15.46 6.10 32.31
CA VAL A 72 -16.45 5.93 31.24
C VAL A 72 -15.80 5.35 29.98
N ALA A 73 -14.62 5.86 29.59
CA ALA A 73 -13.87 5.36 28.44
C ALA A 73 -13.46 3.88 28.63
N THR A 74 -13.05 3.49 29.84
CA THR A 74 -12.67 2.10 30.16
C THR A 74 -13.87 1.17 30.08
N VAL A 75 -15.00 1.55 30.67
CA VAL A 75 -16.25 0.78 30.62
C VAL A 75 -16.71 0.63 29.16
N TYR A 76 -16.78 1.73 28.41
CA TYR A 76 -17.12 1.70 26.99
C TYR A 76 -16.18 0.78 26.20
N SER A 77 -14.87 0.90 26.41
CA SER A 77 -13.86 0.07 25.75
C SER A 77 -14.04 -1.43 26.05
N MET A 78 -14.29 -1.80 27.31
CA MET A 78 -14.55 -3.19 27.68
C MET A 78 -15.82 -3.75 27.02
N LEU A 79 -16.91 -2.98 26.99
CA LEU A 79 -18.14 -3.39 26.32
C LEU A 79 -17.93 -3.51 24.80
N ALA A 80 -17.19 -2.58 24.20
CA ALA A 80 -16.90 -2.56 22.78
C ALA A 80 -16.09 -3.80 22.38
N TRP A 81 -15.02 -4.10 23.12
CA TRP A 81 -14.20 -5.29 22.88
C TRP A 81 -15.00 -6.59 23.01
N ARG A 82 -15.90 -6.70 24.01
CA ARG A 82 -16.74 -7.90 24.18
C ARG A 82 -17.65 -8.17 22.98
N ARG A 83 -18.00 -7.14 22.21
CA ARG A 83 -18.88 -7.25 21.03
C ARG A 83 -18.12 -7.40 19.71
N MET A 84 -16.82 -7.06 19.68
CA MET A 84 -15.97 -7.17 18.50
C MET A 84 -15.51 -8.62 18.26
N ARG A 85 -16.02 -9.23 17.19
CA ARG A 85 -15.66 -10.59 16.76
C ARG A 85 -15.64 -10.68 15.24
N PHE A 86 -14.77 -11.52 14.71
CA PHE A 86 -14.65 -11.75 13.27
C PHE A 86 -14.57 -13.25 12.96
N SER A 87 -15.00 -13.65 11.78
CA SER A 87 -14.83 -15.02 11.27
C SER A 87 -14.30 -14.97 9.84
N VAL A 88 -13.43 -15.92 9.50
CA VAL A 88 -12.93 -16.12 8.13
C VAL A 88 -13.33 -17.52 7.70
N THR A 89 -14.27 -17.59 6.76
CA THR A 89 -14.79 -18.83 6.15
C THR A 89 -14.15 -19.03 4.77
N SER A 90 -14.46 -20.10 4.05
CA SER A 90 -14.01 -20.31 2.66
C SER A 90 -14.62 -19.30 1.68
N GLU A 91 -15.82 -18.80 1.96
CA GLU A 91 -16.55 -17.91 1.05
C GLU A 91 -16.62 -16.44 1.49
N SER A 92 -16.51 -16.15 2.79
CA SER A 92 -16.68 -14.81 3.34
C SER A 92 -15.81 -14.52 4.57
N ILE A 93 -15.57 -13.22 4.77
CA ILE A 93 -15.07 -12.63 6.01
C ILE A 93 -16.23 -11.86 6.63
N ASP A 94 -16.57 -12.20 7.88
CA ASP A 94 -17.65 -11.55 8.61
C ASP A 94 -17.08 -10.81 9.82
N LEU A 95 -17.49 -9.56 10.01
CA LEU A 95 -17.07 -8.71 11.12
C LEU A 95 -18.30 -8.15 11.84
N HIS A 96 -18.36 -8.42 13.15
CA HIS A 96 -19.34 -7.83 14.06
C HIS A 96 -18.70 -6.72 14.89
N THR A 97 -19.31 -5.53 14.87
CA THR A 97 -18.87 -4.38 15.65
C THR A 97 -20.04 -3.59 16.23
N GLY A 98 -19.74 -2.74 17.21
CA GLY A 98 -20.70 -1.79 17.78
C GLY A 98 -21.44 -2.31 19.02
N ILE A 99 -21.74 -1.37 19.93
CA ILE A 99 -22.47 -1.62 21.17
C ILE A 99 -23.92 -1.17 21.01
N LEU A 100 -24.10 0.14 20.79
CA LEU A 100 -25.40 0.79 20.68
C LEU A 100 -25.97 0.65 19.26
N PHE A 101 -25.15 1.00 18.26
CA PHE A 101 -25.44 0.76 16.84
C PHE A 101 -24.66 -0.47 16.38
N ARG A 102 -25.36 -1.59 16.22
CA ARG A 102 -24.75 -2.85 15.80
C ARG A 102 -24.49 -2.81 14.31
N GLN A 103 -23.27 -3.14 13.91
CA GLN A 103 -22.87 -3.22 12.51
C GLN A 103 -22.32 -4.62 12.25
N GLU A 104 -22.84 -5.23 11.20
CA GLU A 104 -22.38 -6.50 10.66
C GLU A 104 -21.89 -6.22 9.24
N ARG A 105 -20.63 -6.59 8.96
CA ARG A 105 -20.01 -6.42 7.65
C ARG A 105 -19.64 -7.79 7.11
N HIS A 106 -20.10 -8.07 5.90
CA HIS A 106 -19.80 -9.30 5.18
C HIS A 106 -19.01 -8.96 3.91
N ALA A 107 -17.80 -9.49 3.81
CA ALA A 107 -16.94 -9.37 2.63
C ALA A 107 -16.80 -10.74 1.98
N ARG A 108 -17.23 -10.89 0.73
CA ARG A 108 -17.04 -12.15 -0.01
C ARG A 108 -15.59 -12.31 -0.41
N LEU A 109 -15.01 -13.49 -0.19
CA LEU A 109 -13.60 -13.77 -0.44
C LEU A 109 -13.22 -13.62 -1.91
N ASN A 110 -14.12 -14.02 -2.81
CA ASN A 110 -13.94 -13.87 -4.26
C ASN A 110 -13.96 -12.40 -4.74
N ARG A 111 -14.35 -11.45 -3.88
CA ARG A 111 -14.31 -10.00 -4.15
C ARG A 111 -13.22 -9.30 -3.38
N VAL A 112 -12.42 -10.01 -2.59
CA VAL A 112 -11.28 -9.43 -1.89
C VAL A 112 -10.24 -9.04 -2.93
N GLN A 113 -9.93 -7.76 -2.96
CA GLN A 113 -8.94 -7.22 -3.86
C GLN A 113 -7.59 -7.10 -3.14
N ALA A 114 -7.59 -6.56 -1.94
CA ALA A 114 -6.35 -6.29 -1.23
C ALA A 114 -6.45 -6.62 0.24
N VAL A 115 -5.30 -6.99 0.81
CA VAL A 115 -5.18 -7.22 2.24
C VAL A 115 -3.89 -6.57 2.73
N ASP A 116 -4.08 -5.50 3.49
CA ASP A 116 -3.01 -4.68 4.02
C ASP A 116 -2.84 -4.90 5.51
N VAL A 117 -1.59 -4.94 5.96
CA VAL A 117 -1.25 -4.92 7.39
C VAL A 117 -0.81 -3.51 7.74
N VAL A 118 -1.57 -2.87 8.62
CA VAL A 118 -1.39 -1.48 9.03
C VAL A 118 -0.98 -1.44 10.49
N GLN A 119 0.17 -0.87 10.78
CA GLN A 119 0.74 -0.77 12.13
C GLN A 119 0.95 0.71 12.52
N PRO A 120 -0.09 1.38 13.06
CA PRO A 120 0.01 2.75 13.59
C PRO A 120 1.03 2.86 14.72
N LEU A 121 1.51 4.06 15.03
CA LEU A 121 2.61 4.29 15.99
C LEU A 121 2.36 3.64 17.35
N LEU A 122 1.15 3.83 17.89
CA LEU A 122 0.74 3.21 19.16
C LEU A 122 0.66 1.69 19.01
N GLY A 123 0.14 1.19 17.88
CA GLY A 123 0.15 -0.23 17.56
C GLY A 123 1.57 -0.79 17.56
N ARG A 124 2.53 -0.12 16.90
CA ARG A 124 3.94 -0.51 16.85
C ARG A 124 4.58 -0.56 18.23
N LEU A 125 4.29 0.43 19.09
CA LEU A 125 4.80 0.44 20.48
C LEU A 125 4.29 -0.77 21.29
N PHE A 126 3.08 -1.25 21.01
CA PHE A 126 2.47 -2.41 21.67
C PHE A 126 2.60 -3.73 20.88
N GLY A 127 3.31 -3.76 19.74
CA GLY A 127 3.42 -4.96 18.89
C GLY A 127 2.11 -5.39 18.22
N LEU A 128 1.20 -4.45 17.98
CA LEU A 128 -0.14 -4.66 17.43
C LEU A 128 -0.29 -4.06 16.04
N ALA A 129 -0.94 -4.79 15.13
CA ALA A 129 -1.26 -4.36 13.77
C ALA A 129 -2.73 -4.64 13.44
N GLN A 130 -3.31 -3.85 12.53
CA GLN A 130 -4.65 -4.05 11.97
C GLN A 130 -4.53 -4.73 10.61
N VAL A 131 -5.54 -5.51 10.24
CA VAL A 131 -5.67 -6.08 8.90
C VAL A 131 -6.81 -5.38 8.18
N ARG A 132 -6.50 -4.66 7.11
CA ARG A 132 -7.47 -3.96 6.26
C ARG A 132 -7.70 -4.80 5.01
N VAL A 133 -8.94 -5.18 4.79
CA VAL A 133 -9.38 -5.93 3.61
C VAL A 133 -10.18 -5.00 2.73
N GLU A 134 -9.71 -4.80 1.51
CA GLU A 134 -10.40 -4.00 0.50
C GLU A 134 -11.15 -4.93 -0.46
N THR A 135 -12.40 -4.58 -0.73
CA THR A 135 -13.29 -5.42 -1.55
C THR A 135 -13.92 -4.62 -2.68
N ALA A 136 -14.17 -5.30 -3.80
CA ALA A 136 -14.86 -4.72 -4.94
C ALA A 136 -16.31 -4.35 -4.57
N GLY A 137 -16.68 -3.06 -4.66
CA GLY A 137 -18.07 -2.63 -4.46
C GLY A 137 -18.30 -1.21 -3.90
N GLY A 138 -17.26 -0.39 -3.72
CA GLY A 138 -17.37 0.95 -3.15
C GLY A 138 -16.60 1.10 -1.83
N GLY A 139 -16.29 2.33 -1.40
CA GLY A 139 -15.57 2.59 -0.15
C GLY A 139 -16.21 2.02 1.13
N ASP A 140 -17.51 1.75 1.13
CA ASP A 140 -18.24 1.20 2.28
C ASP A 140 -18.07 -0.33 2.45
N SER A 141 -17.61 -1.06 1.43
CA SER A 141 -17.42 -2.52 1.50
C SER A 141 -16.08 -2.94 2.12
N ASN A 142 -15.23 -1.98 2.48
CA ASN A 142 -13.96 -2.23 3.14
C ASN A 142 -14.15 -2.76 4.57
N VAL A 143 -13.40 -3.80 4.93
CA VAL A 143 -13.45 -4.43 6.25
C VAL A 143 -12.12 -4.21 6.96
N VAL A 144 -12.15 -3.45 8.05
CA VAL A 144 -10.99 -3.24 8.92
C VAL A 144 -11.12 -4.16 10.13
N ILE A 145 -10.33 -5.23 10.13
CA ILE A 145 -10.21 -6.11 11.28
C ILE A 145 -9.39 -5.36 12.34
N GLY A 146 -9.87 -5.37 13.58
CA GLY A 146 -9.24 -4.68 14.70
C GLY A 146 -7.80 -5.12 14.96
N PHE A 147 -7.18 -4.57 16.01
CA PHE A 147 -5.78 -4.84 16.30
C PHE A 147 -5.56 -6.29 16.72
N LEU A 148 -4.57 -6.94 16.11
CA LEU A 148 -4.05 -8.27 16.38
C LEU A 148 -2.54 -8.13 16.66
N ARG A 149 -1.89 -9.15 17.24
CA ARG A 149 -0.42 -9.12 17.30
C ARG A 149 0.15 -9.17 15.89
N GLU A 150 1.27 -8.50 15.65
CA GLU A 150 1.91 -8.46 14.32
C GLU A 150 2.03 -9.83 13.62
N PRO A 151 2.55 -10.91 14.26
CA PRO A 151 2.61 -12.22 13.61
C PRO A 151 1.22 -12.80 13.30
N GLU A 152 0.24 -12.60 14.20
CA GLU A 152 -1.13 -13.06 14.00
C GLU A 152 -1.82 -12.30 12.86
N ALA A 153 -1.52 -11.01 12.69
CA ALA A 153 -2.01 -10.19 11.60
C ALA A 153 -1.42 -10.65 10.25
N GLN A 154 -0.14 -10.99 10.23
CA GLN A 154 0.53 -11.51 9.04
C GLN A 154 0.00 -12.90 8.64
N GLU A 155 -0.19 -13.79 9.61
CA GLU A 155 -0.85 -15.09 9.40
C GLU A 155 -2.26 -14.91 8.83
N LEU A 156 -3.06 -14.01 9.43
CA LEU A 156 -4.42 -13.74 8.97
C LEU A 156 -4.43 -13.18 7.54
N ARG A 157 -3.49 -12.30 7.21
CA ARG A 157 -3.31 -11.82 5.83
C ARG A 157 -3.03 -12.97 4.88
N ASN A 158 -2.07 -13.84 5.21
CA ASN A 158 -1.72 -14.98 4.37
C ASN A 158 -2.90 -15.95 4.22
N GLU A 159 -3.66 -16.20 5.30
CA GLU A 159 -4.89 -17.02 5.27
C GLU A 159 -5.95 -16.43 4.34
N ILE A 160 -6.20 -15.11 4.41
CA ILE A 160 -7.17 -14.45 3.54
C ILE A 160 -6.72 -14.48 2.08
N MET A 161 -5.45 -14.18 1.80
CA MET A 161 -4.93 -14.16 0.43
C MET A 161 -4.94 -15.56 -0.20
N ALA A 162 -4.53 -16.59 0.54
CA ALA A 162 -4.54 -17.97 0.05
C ALA A 162 -5.97 -18.43 -0.30
N ARG A 163 -6.94 -18.16 0.59
CA ARG A 163 -8.33 -18.53 0.33
C ARG A 163 -8.98 -17.67 -0.77
N ALA A 164 -8.62 -16.39 -0.88
CA ALA A 164 -9.07 -15.53 -1.99
C ALA A 164 -8.52 -16.01 -3.35
N ALA A 165 -7.33 -16.62 -3.35
CA ALA A 165 -6.75 -17.30 -4.52
C ALA A 165 -7.37 -18.68 -4.80
N GLY A 166 -8.35 -19.12 -4.00
CA GLY A 166 -9.00 -20.44 -4.15
C GLY A 166 -8.17 -21.61 -3.60
N ILE A 167 -7.12 -21.34 -2.83
CA ILE A 167 -6.35 -22.40 -2.14
C ILE A 167 -7.10 -22.76 -0.85
N ASP A 168 -7.63 -23.98 -0.79
CA ASP A 168 -8.21 -24.53 0.43
C ASP A 168 -7.12 -24.73 1.48
N VAL A 169 -6.99 -23.74 2.37
CA VAL A 169 -6.10 -23.83 3.53
C VAL A 169 -6.76 -24.77 4.55
N ALA A 170 -6.50 -26.08 4.40
CA ALA A 170 -6.89 -27.06 5.39
C ALA A 170 -6.19 -26.76 6.74
N PRO A 171 -6.87 -26.88 7.89
CA PRO A 171 -6.20 -26.76 9.18
C PRO A 171 -5.10 -27.82 9.25
N ALA A 172 -3.84 -27.38 9.35
CA ALA A 172 -2.71 -28.26 9.48
C ALA A 172 -2.85 -29.06 10.78
N VAL A 173 -3.30 -30.31 10.68
CA VAL A 173 -3.17 -31.29 11.76
C VAL A 173 -1.69 -31.65 11.80
N VAL A 174 -0.93 -30.99 12.66
CA VAL A 174 0.41 -31.48 13.01
C VAL A 174 0.18 -32.83 13.69
N PRO A 175 0.66 -33.96 13.14
CA PRO A 175 0.65 -35.20 13.91
C PRO A 175 1.46 -34.91 15.17
N ALA A 176 0.86 -35.17 16.33
CA ALA A 176 1.57 -35.07 17.59
C ALA A 176 2.78 -36.00 17.52
N PHE A 177 3.95 -35.44 17.21
CA PHE A 177 5.20 -36.16 17.40
C PHE A 177 5.34 -36.34 18.91
N GLY A 178 5.11 -37.58 19.31
CA GLY A 178 5.18 -38.03 20.68
C GLY A 178 6.54 -37.71 21.30
N GLN A 179 6.45 -37.47 22.59
CA GLN A 179 7.50 -37.50 23.60
C GLN A 179 8.77 -38.29 23.24
N ALA A 180 9.89 -37.63 23.49
CA ALA A 180 11.11 -38.20 24.07
C ALA A 180 11.71 -39.44 23.39
N ALA A 181 12.67 -39.20 22.50
CA ALA A 181 13.85 -40.06 22.39
C ALA A 181 15.05 -39.23 22.88
N ASP A 182 15.42 -39.46 24.13
CA ASP A 182 16.66 -39.00 24.74
C ASP A 182 17.88 -39.56 23.98
N GLY A 183 18.92 -38.72 23.87
CA GLY A 183 20.31 -39.17 23.98
C GLY A 183 21.05 -39.55 22.70
N VAL A 184 21.56 -38.56 21.98
CA VAL A 184 22.90 -38.66 21.37
C VAL A 184 23.64 -37.34 21.60
N THR A 185 24.38 -37.26 22.70
CA THR A 185 25.41 -36.25 22.94
C THR A 185 26.67 -36.67 22.16
N PRO A 186 27.26 -35.84 21.29
CA PRO A 186 28.58 -36.12 20.76
C PRO A 186 29.62 -35.81 21.85
N ALA A 187 30.47 -36.80 22.12
CA ALA A 187 31.50 -36.78 23.14
C ALA A 187 32.55 -35.67 22.92
N PRO A 188 33.02 -35.02 23.99
CA PRO A 188 34.38 -34.50 24.06
C PRO A 188 35.17 -35.26 25.13
N GLY A 189 36.39 -35.71 24.82
CA GLY A 189 37.32 -36.14 25.86
C GLY A 189 38.44 -37.08 25.43
N THR A 190 39.60 -36.50 25.19
CA THR A 190 40.93 -37.11 25.27
C THR A 190 41.15 -37.76 26.66
N ALA A 191 41.73 -38.96 26.69
CA ALA A 191 42.16 -39.69 27.90
C ALA A 191 43.50 -39.16 28.46
N PRO A 192 44.09 -39.72 29.55
CA PRO A 192 43.54 -40.34 30.77
C PRO A 192 44.23 -39.82 32.08
N ALA A 193 43.68 -40.13 33.27
CA ALA A 193 44.40 -40.62 34.47
C ALA A 193 43.59 -40.51 35.78
N GLY A 194 43.60 -41.59 36.59
CA GLY A 194 43.42 -41.55 38.05
C GLY A 194 42.16 -42.24 38.63
N PRO A 195 42.30 -43.28 39.49
CA PRO A 195 41.17 -44.00 40.10
C PRO A 195 40.92 -43.64 41.57
N GLY A 196 39.66 -43.82 42.03
CA GLY A 196 39.23 -43.87 43.43
C GLY A 196 37.88 -43.17 43.66
N LEU A 197 36.97 -43.55 44.56
CA LEU A 197 36.71 -44.72 45.39
C LEU A 197 35.34 -44.42 46.05
N ALA A 198 34.46 -45.44 46.20
CA ALA A 198 33.34 -45.58 47.18
C ALA A 198 32.29 -44.45 47.34
N GLY A 199 30.98 -44.69 47.20
CA GLY A 199 30.11 -45.34 48.20
C GLY A 199 28.88 -44.45 48.54
N PRO A 200 27.82 -44.92 49.24
CA PRO A 200 26.51 -45.08 48.59
C PRO A 200 25.26 -44.56 49.37
N VAL A 201 24.08 -44.74 48.73
CA VAL A 201 22.69 -44.92 49.26
C VAL A 201 22.01 -43.80 50.08
N GLY A 202 20.76 -43.50 49.68
CA GLY A 202 19.74 -42.86 50.52
C GLY A 202 18.33 -43.08 49.95
N ASP A 203 17.58 -43.97 50.58
CA ASP A 203 16.22 -44.43 50.26
C ASP A 203 15.08 -43.46 50.69
N ALA A 204 14.05 -43.38 49.83
CA ALA A 204 12.58 -43.37 50.11
C ALA A 204 11.90 -42.18 50.87
N PRO A 205 10.54 -42.08 50.94
CA PRO A 205 9.46 -42.57 50.05
C PRO A 205 8.32 -41.55 49.73
N GLY A 206 7.59 -41.85 48.65
CA GLY A 206 6.12 -41.77 48.41
C GLY A 206 5.19 -40.71 49.01
N THR A 207 4.35 -40.10 48.16
CA THR A 207 2.93 -39.84 48.47
C THR A 207 2.07 -39.82 47.21
N LEU A 208 1.02 -40.63 47.19
CA LEU A 208 -0.04 -40.68 46.17
C LEU A 208 -1.00 -39.49 46.33
N GLY A 209 -1.47 -38.92 45.22
CA GLY A 209 -2.57 -37.96 45.21
C GLY A 209 -3.09 -37.76 43.79
N GLY A 210 -4.19 -38.42 43.45
CA GLY A 210 -4.87 -38.27 42.17
C GLY A 210 -5.38 -36.84 41.97
N THR A 211 -5.41 -36.39 40.72
CA THR A 211 -6.10 -35.16 40.34
C THR A 211 -6.91 -35.43 39.07
N GLU A 212 -8.18 -35.07 39.18
CA GLU A 212 -9.26 -35.26 38.22
C GLU A 212 -8.93 -34.69 36.84
N ALA A 213 -9.22 -35.48 35.81
CA ALA A 213 -9.16 -35.05 34.42
C ALA A 213 -10.29 -34.03 34.15
N THR A 214 -9.92 -32.76 33.98
CA THR A 214 -10.79 -31.76 33.37
C THR A 214 -10.79 -32.00 31.85
N PRO A 215 -11.95 -32.10 31.17
CA PRO A 215 -11.99 -32.33 29.74
C PRO A 215 -11.50 -31.08 29.00
N THR A 216 -10.28 -31.13 28.49
CA THR A 216 -9.72 -30.15 27.55
C THR A 216 -10.49 -30.20 26.24
N VAL A 217 -11.30 -29.17 25.99
CA VAL A 217 -11.81 -28.85 24.64
C VAL A 217 -10.60 -28.68 23.72
N PRO A 218 -10.49 -29.39 22.58
CA PRO A 218 -9.33 -29.28 21.71
C PRO A 218 -9.24 -27.84 21.16
N ALA A 219 -8.13 -27.18 21.43
CA ALA A 219 -7.80 -25.88 20.86
C ALA A 219 -7.77 -26.01 19.33
N ALA A 220 -8.59 -25.23 18.64
CA ALA A 220 -8.62 -25.19 17.18
C ALA A 220 -7.20 -24.89 16.65
N VAL A 221 -6.60 -25.88 15.99
CA VAL A 221 -5.25 -25.77 15.42
C VAL A 221 -5.29 -24.78 14.25
N ARG A 222 -4.43 -23.76 14.32
CA ARG A 222 -4.35 -22.68 13.33
C ARG A 222 -3.58 -23.18 12.10
N PRO A 223 -4.06 -22.94 10.87
CA PRO A 223 -3.23 -23.17 9.69
C PRO A 223 -2.11 -22.13 9.67
N VAL A 224 -0.86 -22.58 9.76
CA VAL A 224 0.32 -21.73 9.58
C VAL A 224 0.67 -21.74 8.10
N VAL A 225 0.29 -20.68 7.38
CA VAL A 225 0.75 -20.47 6.00
C VAL A 225 2.12 -19.78 6.08
N PRO A 226 3.22 -20.43 5.66
CA PRO A 226 4.56 -19.85 5.76
C PRO A 226 4.63 -18.55 4.96
N ALA A 227 5.31 -17.54 5.53
CA ALA A 227 5.54 -16.29 4.83
C ALA A 227 6.47 -16.55 3.64
N ALA A 228 5.99 -16.27 2.42
CA ALA A 228 6.76 -16.46 1.21
C ALA A 228 8.07 -15.63 1.24
N PRO A 229 9.21 -16.15 0.75
CA PRO A 229 10.52 -15.52 0.84
C PRO A 229 10.53 -14.18 0.09
N GLU A 230 11.09 -13.14 0.72
CA GLU A 230 11.13 -11.77 0.19
C GLU A 230 12.53 -11.47 -0.33
N GLN A 231 12.64 -11.07 -1.60
CA GLN A 231 13.86 -10.47 -2.15
C GLN A 231 13.65 -8.96 -2.25
N GLU A 232 14.39 -8.19 -1.44
CA GLU A 232 14.36 -6.73 -1.49
C GLU A 232 15.00 -6.24 -2.79
N ILE A 233 14.22 -5.62 -3.69
CA ILE A 233 14.71 -5.08 -4.97
C ILE A 233 15.01 -3.59 -4.85
N LEU A 234 14.23 -2.87 -4.05
CA LEU A 234 14.28 -1.42 -4.00
C LEU A 234 14.18 -0.90 -2.58
N GLN A 235 15.18 -0.12 -2.16
CA GLN A 235 15.17 0.56 -0.87
C GLN A 235 15.50 2.03 -1.08
N VAL A 236 14.60 2.91 -0.64
CA VAL A 236 14.84 4.35 -0.72
C VAL A 236 15.52 4.81 0.56
N ALA A 237 16.77 5.27 0.43
CA ALA A 237 17.51 5.83 1.55
C ALA A 237 16.79 7.07 2.12
N PRO A 238 16.71 7.23 3.46
CA PRO A 238 16.06 8.38 4.08
C PRO A 238 16.61 9.73 3.60
N GLY A 239 17.94 9.81 3.38
CA GLY A 239 18.59 11.02 2.88
C GLY A 239 18.16 11.38 1.45
N THR A 240 17.92 10.39 0.59
CA THR A 240 17.41 10.60 -0.78
C THR A 240 15.98 11.14 -0.75
N LEU A 241 15.13 10.59 0.13
CA LEU A 241 13.75 11.07 0.32
C LEU A 241 13.72 12.52 0.84
N VAL A 242 14.49 12.84 1.88
CA VAL A 242 14.57 14.23 2.39
C VAL A 242 15.11 15.16 1.29
N GLY A 243 16.15 14.73 0.59
CA GLY A 243 16.74 15.50 -0.51
C GLY A 243 15.77 15.75 -1.66
N SER A 244 14.89 14.79 -1.96
CA SER A 244 13.87 14.90 -3.01
C SER A 244 12.74 15.84 -2.60
N LEU A 245 12.27 15.76 -1.35
CA LEU A 245 11.27 16.66 -0.79
C LEU A 245 11.77 18.10 -0.71
N LEU A 246 13.02 18.32 -0.27
CA LEU A 246 13.64 19.65 -0.25
C LEU A 246 13.78 20.26 -1.66
N ARG A 247 13.99 19.41 -2.67
CA ARG A 247 14.06 19.81 -4.09
C ARG A 247 12.70 19.71 -4.80
N SER A 248 11.60 19.52 -4.08
CA SER A 248 10.25 19.57 -4.64
C SER A 248 9.85 21.02 -4.90
N GLY A 249 9.14 21.26 -6.01
CA GLY A 249 8.56 22.58 -6.29
C GLY A 249 7.63 23.06 -5.16
N SER A 250 6.91 22.14 -4.50
CA SER A 250 6.02 22.47 -3.38
C SER A 250 6.77 23.01 -2.16
N MET A 251 7.91 22.41 -1.79
CA MET A 251 8.71 22.85 -0.66
C MET A 251 9.34 24.21 -0.93
N ILE A 252 9.83 24.44 -2.15
CA ILE A 252 10.43 25.72 -2.50
C ILE A 252 9.39 26.83 -2.54
N CYS A 253 8.23 26.59 -3.15
CA CYS A 253 7.14 27.56 -3.10
C CYS A 253 6.71 27.83 -1.66
N PHE A 254 6.63 26.82 -0.80
CA PHE A 254 6.33 26.98 0.62
C PHE A 254 7.35 27.88 1.33
N VAL A 255 8.65 27.63 1.13
CA VAL A 255 9.73 28.47 1.70
C VAL A 255 9.68 29.90 1.15
N LEU A 256 9.47 30.08 -0.16
CA LEU A 256 9.37 31.40 -0.78
C LEU A 256 8.15 32.19 -0.28
N VAL A 257 7.00 31.54 -0.12
CA VAL A 257 5.79 32.16 0.45
C VAL A 257 6.04 32.55 1.91
N MET A 258 6.64 31.67 2.71
CA MET A 258 6.99 31.98 4.10
C MET A 258 7.98 33.14 4.20
N ALA A 259 9.01 33.16 3.36
CA ALA A 259 9.98 34.26 3.28
C ALA A 259 9.32 35.56 2.83
N GLY A 260 8.42 35.51 1.84
CA GLY A 260 7.66 36.66 1.37
C GLY A 260 6.73 37.22 2.44
N LEU A 261 5.99 36.35 3.14
CA LEU A 261 5.13 36.72 4.27
C LEU A 261 5.94 37.33 5.42
N ALA A 262 7.07 36.73 5.79
CA ALA A 262 7.95 37.24 6.83
C ALA A 262 8.52 38.62 6.43
N THR A 263 8.99 38.77 5.19
CA THR A 263 9.53 40.03 4.67
C THR A 263 8.45 41.11 4.66
N ALA A 264 7.25 40.80 4.17
CA ALA A 264 6.12 41.72 4.16
C ALA A 264 5.73 42.17 5.56
N ALA A 265 5.73 41.26 6.54
CA ALA A 265 5.44 41.59 7.94
C ALA A 265 6.51 42.50 8.56
N ILE A 266 7.78 42.23 8.30
CA ILE A 266 8.90 43.03 8.81
C ILE A 266 8.88 44.44 8.20
N VAL A 267 8.69 44.55 6.89
CA VAL A 267 8.71 45.83 6.16
C VAL A 267 7.49 46.69 6.51
N THR A 268 6.31 46.08 6.53
CA THR A 268 5.04 46.81 6.78
C THR A 268 4.78 47.02 8.27
N LYS A 269 5.53 46.33 9.16
CA LYS A 269 5.26 46.21 10.61
C LYS A 269 3.82 45.77 10.93
N ASN A 270 3.18 45.10 9.96
CA ASN A 270 1.80 44.62 10.06
C ASN A 270 1.83 43.10 10.01
N PHE A 271 1.49 42.47 11.14
CA PHE A 271 1.42 41.01 11.28
C PHE A 271 0.06 40.43 10.85
N GLY A 272 -0.93 41.27 10.54
CA GLY A 272 -2.28 40.85 10.14
C GLY A 272 -2.28 39.85 8.97
N PRO A 273 -1.58 40.12 7.84
CA PRO A 273 -1.51 39.17 6.72
C PRO A 273 -0.88 37.82 7.08
N VAL A 274 0.11 37.81 7.99
CA VAL A 274 0.76 36.56 8.45
C VAL A 274 -0.21 35.75 9.31
N ALA A 275 -0.91 36.41 10.24
CA ALA A 275 -1.93 35.77 11.06
C ALA A 275 -3.06 35.20 10.20
N GLY A 276 -3.51 35.94 9.18
CA GLY A 276 -4.53 35.48 8.23
C GLY A 276 -4.07 34.31 7.34
N ALA A 277 -2.77 34.25 6.99
CA ALA A 277 -2.20 33.16 6.20
C ALA A 277 -1.88 31.90 7.02
N LEU A 278 -1.88 31.97 8.35
CA LEU A 278 -1.45 30.89 9.24
C LEU A 278 -2.17 29.56 8.98
N PRO A 279 -3.52 29.50 8.81
CA PRO A 279 -4.20 28.23 8.52
C PRO A 279 -3.74 27.60 7.20
N ALA A 280 -3.49 28.41 6.16
CA ALA A 280 -3.02 27.93 4.87
C ALA A 280 -1.58 27.40 4.95
N VAL A 281 -0.70 28.10 5.69
CA VAL A 281 0.68 27.66 5.95
C VAL A 281 0.69 26.35 6.74
N LEU A 282 -0.11 26.23 7.79
CA LEU A 282 -0.22 25.00 8.59
C LEU A 282 -0.78 23.85 7.76
N GLY A 283 -1.80 24.10 6.93
CA GLY A 283 -2.34 23.09 6.01
C GLY A 283 -1.31 22.60 4.99
N TRP A 284 -0.57 23.51 4.37
CA TRP A 284 0.47 23.15 3.39
C TRP A 284 1.66 22.44 4.07
N GLY A 285 2.11 22.93 5.23
CA GLY A 285 3.13 22.28 6.05
C GLY A 285 2.71 20.87 6.47
N GLY A 286 1.45 20.71 6.88
CA GLY A 286 0.84 19.41 7.19
C GLY A 286 0.83 18.45 6.00
N TYR A 287 0.53 18.94 4.80
CA TYR A 287 0.63 18.15 3.56
C TYR A 287 2.07 17.67 3.29
N LEU A 288 3.06 18.56 3.41
CA LEU A 288 4.47 18.20 3.23
C LEU A 288 4.94 17.18 4.28
N TRP A 289 4.51 17.36 5.53
CA TRP A 289 4.79 16.44 6.63
C TRP A 289 4.13 15.07 6.44
N SER A 290 2.87 15.04 6.02
CA SER A 290 2.14 13.80 5.71
C SER A 290 2.83 13.01 4.61
N ARG A 291 3.30 13.70 3.57
CA ARG A 291 4.09 13.07 2.49
C ARG A 291 5.38 12.45 3.00
N PHE A 292 6.17 13.20 3.79
CA PHE A 292 7.41 12.68 4.38
C PHE A 292 7.15 11.45 5.25
N THR A 293 6.22 11.56 6.21
CA THR A 293 5.93 10.48 7.15
C THR A 293 5.30 9.26 6.49
N GLY A 294 4.55 9.42 5.40
CA GLY A 294 3.94 8.32 4.66
C GLY A 294 4.91 7.56 3.74
N GLU A 295 5.87 8.26 3.13
CA GLU A 295 6.84 7.69 2.18
C GLU A 295 8.17 7.29 2.85
N PHE A 296 8.34 7.59 4.15
CA PHE A 296 9.57 7.30 4.88
C PHE A 296 9.86 5.79 4.96
N GLY A 297 11.12 5.41 4.78
CA GLY A 297 11.55 4.03 4.93
C GLY A 297 10.95 3.09 3.88
N PHE A 298 10.59 3.61 2.71
CA PHE A 298 10.01 2.85 1.62
C PHE A 298 10.92 1.70 1.17
N ARG A 299 10.33 0.51 1.08
CA ARG A 299 10.95 -0.70 0.54
C ARG A 299 9.97 -1.42 -0.38
N ALA A 300 10.47 -1.91 -1.49
CA ALA A 300 9.74 -2.82 -2.37
C ALA A 300 10.49 -4.16 -2.44
N ALA A 301 9.77 -5.24 -2.18
CA ALA A 301 10.26 -6.60 -2.29
C ALA A 301 9.37 -7.39 -3.25
N VAL A 302 9.96 -8.30 -4.02
CA VAL A 302 9.19 -9.25 -4.82
C VAL A 302 8.91 -10.49 -3.99
N SER A 303 7.68 -10.96 -4.08
CA SER A 303 7.16 -12.14 -3.41
C SER A 303 6.37 -12.97 -4.43
N PRO A 304 6.21 -14.30 -4.25
CA PRO A 304 5.36 -15.14 -5.10
C PRO A 304 3.94 -14.60 -5.28
N ASP A 305 3.39 -13.92 -4.26
CA ASP A 305 2.04 -13.32 -4.28
C ASP A 305 1.99 -11.95 -5.01
N GLY A 306 3.12 -11.35 -5.36
CA GLY A 306 3.22 -10.02 -5.98
C GLY A 306 4.28 -9.10 -5.35
N ILE A 307 4.19 -7.80 -5.66
CA ILE A 307 5.12 -6.77 -5.20
C ILE A 307 4.68 -6.32 -3.80
N ARG A 308 5.49 -6.59 -2.78
CA ARG A 308 5.24 -6.14 -1.41
C ARG A 308 5.88 -4.78 -1.19
N LEU A 309 5.04 -3.80 -0.84
CA LEU A 309 5.45 -2.45 -0.52
C LEU A 309 5.37 -2.25 0.99
N ARG A 310 6.45 -1.80 1.61
CA ARG A 310 6.50 -1.43 3.03
C ARG A 310 6.95 0.02 3.17
N HIS A 311 6.18 0.83 3.86
CA HIS A 311 6.52 2.24 4.06
C HIS A 311 5.85 2.85 5.30
N GLY A 312 6.38 3.97 5.76
CA GLY A 312 5.80 4.83 6.78
C GLY A 312 6.60 4.93 8.08
N LEU A 313 6.71 6.16 8.61
CA LEU A 313 7.40 6.46 9.88
C LEU A 313 6.48 6.29 11.09
N LEU A 314 5.29 6.89 11.01
CA LEU A 314 4.29 6.91 12.08
C LEU A 314 3.34 5.72 11.98
N GLU A 315 3.09 5.23 10.77
CA GLU A 315 2.20 4.11 10.52
C GLU A 315 2.91 3.23 9.48
N THR A 316 3.39 2.07 9.90
CA THR A 316 4.01 1.12 8.96
C THR A 316 2.89 0.40 8.22
N ARG A 317 2.83 0.54 6.90
CA ARG A 317 1.90 -0.21 6.06
C ARG A 317 2.66 -1.24 5.24
N THR A 318 2.17 -2.46 5.23
CA THR A 318 2.61 -3.52 4.33
C THR A 318 1.47 -3.81 3.36
N GLN A 319 1.67 -3.47 2.10
CA GLN A 319 0.71 -3.61 1.01
C GLN A 319 1.25 -4.62 0.00
N THR A 320 0.36 -5.36 -0.68
CA THR A 320 0.77 -6.25 -1.78
C THR A 320 0.04 -5.84 -3.03
N LEU A 321 0.81 -5.48 -4.05
CA LEU A 321 0.35 -5.18 -5.38
C LEU A 321 0.60 -6.42 -6.25
N PRO A 322 -0.44 -7.17 -6.63
CA PRO A 322 -0.31 -8.16 -7.68
C PRO A 322 0.03 -7.44 -8.98
N PRO A 323 1.10 -7.78 -9.69
CA PRO A 323 1.50 -7.08 -10.91
C PRO A 323 0.44 -7.17 -12.00
N GLY A 324 -0.29 -8.30 -12.08
CA GLY A 324 -1.43 -8.46 -13.00
C GLY A 324 -2.59 -7.47 -12.78
N ARG A 325 -2.66 -6.81 -11.62
CA ARG A 325 -3.71 -5.82 -11.32
C ARG A 325 -3.29 -4.37 -11.54
N VAL A 326 -2.04 -4.14 -11.92
CA VAL A 326 -1.57 -2.81 -12.28
C VAL A 326 -2.12 -2.46 -13.67
N GLN A 327 -2.86 -1.36 -13.75
CA GLN A 327 -3.60 -0.95 -14.94
C GLN A 327 -2.86 0.10 -15.75
N ALA A 328 -2.08 0.96 -15.08
CA ALA A 328 -1.31 2.00 -15.71
C ALA A 328 -0.12 2.38 -14.81
N VAL A 329 0.97 2.83 -15.43
CA VAL A 329 2.18 3.30 -14.75
C VAL A 329 2.47 4.72 -15.19
N VAL A 330 2.83 5.59 -14.26
CA VAL A 330 3.33 6.94 -14.57
C VAL A 330 4.70 7.17 -13.99
N LEU A 331 5.60 7.70 -14.82
CA LEU A 331 6.92 8.17 -14.42
C LEU A 331 6.92 9.69 -14.42
N LYS A 332 7.16 10.31 -13.25
CA LYS A 332 7.20 11.77 -13.07
C LYS A 332 8.60 12.22 -12.67
N GLN A 333 9.06 13.32 -13.26
CA GLN A 333 10.30 14.00 -12.89
C GLN A 333 10.10 15.52 -12.83
N GLY A 334 10.23 16.08 -11.63
CA GLY A 334 10.21 17.52 -11.42
C GLY A 334 11.45 18.24 -11.98
N VAL A 335 11.36 19.55 -12.21
CA VAL A 335 12.45 20.37 -12.79
C VAL A 335 13.77 20.20 -12.04
N LEU A 336 13.73 20.28 -10.72
CA LEU A 336 14.93 20.26 -9.87
C LEU A 336 15.50 18.87 -9.64
N TRP A 337 14.66 17.84 -9.86
CA TRP A 337 15.06 16.44 -9.80
C TRP A 337 15.87 16.03 -11.02
N ARG A 338 15.76 16.77 -12.14
CA ARG A 338 16.52 16.52 -13.39
C ARG A 338 18.02 16.47 -13.18
N ARG A 339 18.56 17.39 -12.38
CA ARG A 339 20.01 17.45 -12.12
C ARG A 339 20.53 16.20 -11.42
N ARG A 340 19.68 15.53 -10.63
CA ARG A 340 20.05 14.34 -9.87
C ARG A 340 19.56 13.04 -10.51
N GLY A 341 18.86 13.15 -11.64
CA GLY A 341 18.26 12.01 -12.34
C GLY A 341 17.12 11.35 -11.58
N TRP A 342 16.46 12.06 -10.65
CA TRP A 342 15.42 11.49 -9.82
C TRP A 342 14.08 11.39 -10.54
N TRP A 343 13.41 10.26 -10.33
CA TRP A 343 12.10 9.90 -10.86
C TRP A 343 11.20 9.36 -9.76
N ARG A 344 9.90 9.55 -9.94
CA ARG A 344 8.85 8.95 -9.12
C ARG A 344 8.00 8.06 -10.01
N VAL A 345 7.65 6.87 -9.52
CA VAL A 345 6.77 5.94 -10.23
C VAL A 345 5.50 5.75 -9.42
N GLU A 346 4.37 6.04 -10.05
CA GLU A 346 3.04 5.81 -9.48
C GLU A 346 2.26 4.87 -10.41
N VAL A 347 1.28 4.17 -9.86
CA VAL A 347 0.52 3.13 -10.56
C VAL A 347 -0.96 3.26 -10.25
N ASN A 348 -1.79 2.97 -11.26
CA ASN A 348 -3.20 2.71 -11.03
C ASN A 348 -3.38 1.22 -10.78
N VAL A 349 -4.01 0.83 -9.68
CA VAL A 349 -4.22 -0.57 -9.32
C VAL A 349 -5.70 -0.81 -9.16
N ALA A 350 -6.20 -1.89 -9.74
CA ALA A 350 -7.59 -2.27 -9.56
C ALA A 350 -7.89 -2.57 -8.07
N GLY A 351 -8.87 -1.85 -7.51
CA GLY A 351 -9.31 -1.99 -6.13
C GLY A 351 -8.70 -1.02 -5.13
N TYR A 352 -7.63 -0.33 -5.51
CA TYR A 352 -7.05 0.76 -4.72
C TYR A 352 -7.40 2.11 -5.38
N GLY A 353 -7.58 3.17 -4.60
CA GLY A 353 -7.81 4.53 -5.13
C GLY A 353 -9.25 5.03 -5.16
N GLU A 354 -10.21 4.33 -4.55
CA GLU A 354 -11.50 4.95 -4.23
C GLU A 354 -11.36 5.89 -3.02
N HIS A 355 -11.88 7.12 -3.19
CA HIS A 355 -11.81 8.16 -2.18
C HIS A 355 -12.64 7.81 -0.95
N THR A 356 -11.99 7.34 0.12
CA THR A 356 -12.58 7.30 1.45
C THR A 356 -12.19 8.61 2.16
N PRO A 357 -13.13 9.54 2.40
CA PRO A 357 -12.82 10.81 3.06
C PRO A 357 -12.25 10.58 4.47
N GLY A 358 -11.11 11.20 4.79
CA GLY A 358 -10.51 11.21 6.13
C GLY A 358 -9.32 10.27 6.38
N VAL A 359 -8.92 9.46 5.40
CA VAL A 359 -7.74 8.58 5.50
C VAL A 359 -6.69 9.03 4.46
N GLY A 360 -5.41 9.08 4.84
CA GLY A 360 -4.33 9.58 3.98
C GLY A 360 -4.18 8.77 2.68
N GLN A 361 -4.62 9.34 1.56
CA GLN A 361 -4.88 8.67 0.28
C GLN A 361 -3.69 8.57 -0.69
N ALA A 362 -2.53 9.14 -0.37
CA ALA A 362 -1.51 9.39 -1.38
C ALA A 362 -0.46 8.28 -1.59
N VAL A 363 -0.46 7.22 -0.77
CA VAL A 363 0.67 6.26 -0.76
C VAL A 363 0.35 4.89 -1.37
N GLU A 364 -0.92 4.49 -1.42
CA GLU A 364 -1.36 3.17 -1.92
C GLU A 364 -1.07 2.94 -3.42
N THR A 365 -0.79 4.01 -4.15
CA THR A 365 -0.55 4.03 -5.60
C THR A 365 0.90 4.36 -5.95
N VAL A 366 1.81 4.37 -4.97
CA VAL A 366 3.22 4.75 -5.17
C VAL A 366 4.08 3.50 -5.23
N LEU A 367 4.65 3.22 -6.40
CA LEU A 367 5.55 2.08 -6.62
C LEU A 367 7.02 2.46 -6.33
N LEU A 368 7.38 3.74 -6.54
CA LEU A 368 8.69 4.29 -6.19
C LEU A 368 8.54 5.77 -5.83
N PRO A 369 8.74 6.18 -4.57
CA PRO A 369 8.54 7.57 -4.16
C PRO A 369 9.61 8.51 -4.74
N VAL A 370 10.87 8.04 -4.75
CA VAL A 370 12.00 8.66 -5.43
C VAL A 370 13.07 7.60 -5.69
N GLY A 371 13.59 7.55 -6.91
CA GLY A 371 14.77 6.76 -7.26
C GLY A 371 15.46 7.33 -8.49
N ASP A 372 16.59 6.73 -8.88
CA ASP A 372 17.26 7.07 -10.12
C ASP A 372 16.51 6.54 -11.35
N ARG A 373 17.08 6.78 -12.54
CA ARG A 373 16.49 6.30 -13.79
C ARG A 373 16.42 4.78 -13.86
N GLY A 374 17.46 4.08 -13.41
CA GLY A 374 17.53 2.61 -13.48
C GLY A 374 16.47 1.99 -12.58
N GLU A 375 16.37 2.47 -11.35
CA GLU A 375 15.36 2.06 -10.38
C GLU A 375 13.93 2.29 -10.88
N ALA A 376 13.67 3.45 -11.50
CA ALA A 376 12.35 3.75 -12.07
C ALA A 376 12.02 2.84 -13.26
N LEU A 377 13.01 2.50 -14.08
CA LEU A 377 12.83 1.53 -15.15
C LEU A 377 12.62 0.12 -14.61
N SER A 378 13.36 -0.32 -13.58
CA SER A 378 13.13 -1.61 -12.91
C SER A 378 11.69 -1.73 -12.38
N ALA A 379 11.15 -0.65 -11.80
CA ALA A 379 9.75 -0.61 -11.38
C ALA A 379 8.77 -0.73 -12.57
N LEU A 380 9.08 -0.11 -13.72
CA LEU A 380 8.28 -0.27 -14.94
C LEU A 380 8.35 -1.70 -15.49
N TRP A 381 9.53 -2.31 -15.54
CA TRP A 381 9.74 -3.67 -16.03
C TRP A 381 9.04 -4.73 -15.18
N LEU A 382 8.89 -4.47 -13.88
CA LEU A 382 8.15 -5.32 -12.96
C LEU A 382 6.65 -5.37 -13.26
N VAL A 383 6.12 -4.33 -13.91
CA VAL A 383 4.72 -4.22 -14.32
C VAL A 383 4.52 -4.63 -15.77
N LEU A 384 5.39 -4.15 -16.67
CA LEU A 384 5.32 -4.38 -18.11
C LEU A 384 6.66 -4.92 -18.63
N PRO A 385 6.83 -6.26 -18.65
CA PRO A 385 8.07 -6.89 -19.10
C PRO A 385 8.35 -6.73 -20.60
N ASP A 386 7.30 -6.59 -21.43
CA ASP A 386 7.40 -6.41 -22.88
C ASP A 386 6.76 -5.08 -23.31
N LEU A 387 7.58 -4.16 -23.83
CA LEU A 387 7.14 -2.87 -24.34
C LEU A 387 6.59 -2.95 -25.78
N GLY A 388 6.68 -4.11 -26.43
CA GLY A 388 6.11 -4.34 -27.76
C GLY A 388 6.85 -3.63 -28.89
N VAL A 389 8.16 -3.41 -28.72
CA VAL A 389 9.07 -2.80 -29.69
C VAL A 389 10.39 -3.58 -29.75
N ASP A 390 11.07 -3.53 -30.88
CA ASP A 390 12.31 -4.28 -31.09
C ASP A 390 13.51 -3.64 -30.39
N ASP A 391 13.48 -2.30 -30.19
CA ASP A 391 14.43 -1.55 -29.38
C ASP A 391 13.72 -0.82 -28.22
N PRO A 392 13.59 -1.48 -27.05
CA PRO A 392 12.97 -0.88 -25.88
C PRO A 392 13.77 0.29 -25.29
N GLN A 393 15.11 0.30 -25.43
CA GLN A 393 15.95 1.33 -24.84
C GLN A 393 15.75 2.67 -25.56
N ALA A 394 15.77 2.66 -26.91
CA ALA A 394 15.51 3.85 -27.70
C ALA A 394 14.10 4.42 -27.47
N LEU A 395 13.10 3.55 -27.29
CA LEU A 395 11.75 3.98 -26.94
C LEU A 395 11.74 4.71 -25.58
N LEU A 396 12.36 4.12 -24.55
CA LEU A 396 12.38 4.69 -23.20
C LEU A 396 13.18 5.99 -23.12
N ASP A 397 14.31 6.09 -23.82
CA ASP A 397 15.07 7.34 -23.95
C ASP A 397 14.22 8.46 -24.58
N ALA A 398 13.56 8.14 -25.70
CA ALA A 398 12.69 9.09 -26.40
C ALA A 398 11.43 9.46 -25.59
N ALA A 399 10.92 8.53 -24.79
CA ALA A 399 9.75 8.73 -23.95
C ALA A 399 10.06 9.60 -22.72
N LEU A 400 11.18 9.33 -22.03
CA LEU A 400 11.57 10.02 -20.80
C LEU A 400 12.18 11.38 -21.09
N GLU A 401 13.09 11.48 -22.04
CA GLU A 401 13.92 12.68 -22.25
C GLU A 401 13.71 13.35 -23.60
N GLY A 402 13.30 12.57 -24.60
CA GLY A 402 13.12 13.00 -25.97
C GLY A 402 12.08 14.10 -26.22
N THR A 403 12.11 14.59 -27.47
CA THR A 403 11.20 15.60 -28.03
C THR A 403 10.99 15.32 -29.52
N GLY A 404 9.91 15.83 -30.13
CA GLY A 404 9.64 15.63 -31.54
C GLY A 404 9.29 14.17 -31.88
N GLU A 405 9.45 13.76 -33.13
CA GLU A 405 8.95 12.45 -33.61
C GLU A 405 9.90 11.28 -33.32
N GLN A 406 10.85 11.46 -32.40
CA GLN A 406 11.83 10.43 -31.99
C GLN A 406 11.12 9.13 -31.59
N ALA A 407 11.69 7.97 -31.96
CA ALA A 407 11.14 6.64 -31.71
C ALA A 407 9.68 6.41 -32.18
N GLY A 408 9.21 7.19 -33.17
CA GLY A 408 7.88 7.06 -33.77
C GLY A 408 6.76 7.70 -32.96
N PHE A 409 7.08 8.63 -32.05
CA PHE A 409 6.07 9.39 -31.31
C PHE A 409 5.31 10.33 -32.25
N LEU A 410 3.98 10.24 -32.26
CA LEU A 410 3.09 11.21 -32.87
C LEU A 410 3.08 12.46 -32.00
N THR A 411 3.47 13.60 -32.56
CA THR A 411 3.57 14.86 -31.80
C THR A 411 2.43 15.80 -32.10
N THR A 412 2.24 16.72 -31.15
CA THR A 412 1.28 17.81 -31.29
C THR A 412 1.67 18.71 -32.48
N PRO A 413 0.74 19.02 -33.42
CA PRO A 413 1.03 19.83 -34.60
C PRO A 413 1.39 21.28 -34.24
N ALA A 414 2.13 21.96 -35.13
CA ALA A 414 2.65 23.31 -34.88
C ALA A 414 1.57 24.36 -34.56
N ARG A 415 0.33 24.15 -35.01
CA ARG A 415 -0.82 25.04 -34.70
C ARG A 415 -1.18 25.06 -33.21
N ALA A 416 -0.88 23.99 -32.48
CA ALA A 416 -1.06 23.94 -31.04
C ALA A 416 -0.08 24.84 -30.28
N ARG A 417 0.94 25.43 -30.93
CA ARG A 417 1.87 26.38 -30.29
C ARG A 417 1.16 27.56 -29.63
N ARG A 418 -0.03 27.95 -30.10
CA ARG A 418 -0.83 29.02 -29.48
C ARG A 418 -1.48 28.60 -28.16
N LEU A 419 -1.79 27.32 -28.00
CA LEU A 419 -2.36 26.77 -26.76
C LEU A 419 -1.24 26.33 -25.80
N ASP A 420 -0.21 25.68 -26.35
CA ASP A 420 0.83 24.98 -25.62
C ASP A 420 2.25 25.42 -26.05
N PRO A 421 2.62 26.71 -25.91
CA PRO A 421 3.84 27.26 -26.50
C PRO A 421 5.13 26.58 -26.01
N LEU A 422 5.13 26.07 -24.78
CA LEU A 422 6.29 25.47 -24.13
C LEU A 422 6.31 23.94 -24.17
N VAL A 423 5.17 23.29 -24.39
CA VAL A 423 5.01 21.83 -24.27
C VAL A 423 4.72 21.14 -25.60
N TRP A 424 4.31 21.86 -26.65
CA TRP A 424 3.93 21.27 -27.95
C TRP A 424 4.99 20.35 -28.57
N ARG A 425 6.29 20.70 -28.47
CA ARG A 425 7.38 19.85 -29.01
C ARG A 425 7.59 18.56 -28.23
N ARG A 426 7.13 18.51 -26.98
CA ARG A 426 7.37 17.38 -26.09
C ARG A 426 6.14 16.50 -25.97
N ASN A 427 4.94 17.07 -25.96
CA ASN A 427 3.71 16.29 -25.95
C ASN A 427 3.72 15.31 -27.13
N GLY A 428 3.48 14.05 -26.83
CA GLY A 428 3.48 13.02 -27.85
C GLY A 428 2.84 11.71 -27.40
N LEU A 429 2.38 10.96 -28.39
CA LEU A 429 1.71 9.68 -28.24
C LEU A 429 2.48 8.62 -29.04
N ARG A 430 2.78 7.49 -28.43
CA ARG A 430 3.31 6.32 -29.13
C ARG A 430 2.46 5.10 -28.79
N ILE A 431 2.07 4.38 -29.84
CA ILE A 431 1.33 3.13 -29.73
C ILE A 431 2.30 2.00 -30.12
N THR A 432 2.54 1.07 -29.21
CA THR A 432 3.36 -0.13 -29.47
C THR A 432 2.49 -1.36 -29.66
N ARG A 433 3.09 -2.56 -29.76
CA ARG A 433 2.33 -3.82 -29.84
C ARG A 433 1.59 -4.13 -28.54
N THR A 434 2.11 -3.71 -27.39
CA THR A 434 1.60 -4.09 -26.06
C THR A 434 1.02 -2.92 -25.27
N ALA A 435 1.48 -1.68 -25.50
CA ALA A 435 1.06 -0.54 -24.68
C ALA A 435 0.98 0.80 -25.43
N LEU A 436 0.24 1.72 -24.82
CA LEU A 436 0.13 3.13 -25.15
C LEU A 436 1.09 3.94 -24.26
N PHE A 437 1.94 4.76 -24.88
CA PHE A 437 2.85 5.66 -24.20
C PHE A 437 2.44 7.11 -24.47
N VAL A 438 2.13 7.86 -23.42
CA VAL A 438 1.81 9.28 -23.50
C VAL A 438 2.88 10.04 -22.76
N ARG A 439 3.64 10.89 -23.46
CA ARG A 439 4.62 11.77 -22.81
C ARG A 439 4.13 13.20 -22.82
N SER A 440 4.35 13.91 -21.71
CA SER A 440 3.89 15.28 -21.54
C SER A 440 4.80 16.12 -20.63
N GLY A 441 4.59 17.42 -20.68
CA GLY A 441 5.09 18.38 -19.69
C GLY A 441 6.55 18.82 -19.88
N ARG A 442 6.77 20.14 -19.82
CA ARG A 442 8.10 20.78 -19.97
C ARG A 442 8.77 21.10 -18.64
N PHE A 443 8.00 21.33 -17.58
CA PHE A 443 8.50 21.62 -16.23
C PHE A 443 8.52 20.35 -15.36
N ALA A 444 7.39 19.69 -15.21
CA ALA A 444 7.37 18.29 -14.78
C ALA A 444 7.35 17.42 -16.04
N ARG A 445 8.37 16.57 -16.21
CA ARG A 445 8.34 15.54 -17.24
C ARG A 445 7.43 14.43 -16.73
N GLN A 446 6.49 13.99 -17.57
CA GLN A 446 5.60 12.89 -17.25
C GLN A 446 5.56 11.92 -18.43
N LEU A 447 5.58 10.63 -18.12
CA LEU A 447 5.37 9.53 -19.05
C LEU A 447 4.31 8.60 -18.47
N ASP A 448 3.16 8.52 -19.12
CA ASP A 448 2.10 7.56 -18.80
C ASP A 448 2.24 6.35 -19.73
N VAL A 449 2.19 5.15 -19.15
CA VAL A 449 2.25 3.86 -19.85
C VAL A 449 1.00 3.07 -19.50
N VAL A 450 0.22 2.71 -20.52
CA VAL A 450 -1.04 1.99 -20.35
C VAL A 450 -1.03 0.77 -21.28
N PRO A 451 -1.01 -0.46 -20.77
CA PRO A 451 -1.14 -1.64 -21.61
C PRO A 451 -2.49 -1.67 -22.35
N HIS A 452 -2.51 -2.18 -23.58
CA HIS A 452 -3.71 -2.16 -24.43
C HIS A 452 -4.86 -2.95 -23.81
N GLU A 453 -4.55 -4.08 -23.19
CA GLU A 453 -5.50 -4.93 -22.49
C GLU A 453 -6.10 -4.27 -21.23
N ARG A 454 -5.43 -3.25 -20.67
CA ARG A 454 -5.84 -2.55 -19.45
C ARG A 454 -6.59 -1.25 -19.69
N THR A 455 -6.76 -0.87 -20.95
CA THR A 455 -7.56 0.31 -21.31
C THR A 455 -9.04 0.00 -21.12
N GLN A 456 -9.75 0.74 -20.25
CA GLN A 456 -11.18 0.48 -19.97
C GLN A 456 -12.09 1.15 -21.01
N SER A 457 -11.84 2.43 -21.28
CA SER A 457 -12.53 3.17 -22.34
C SER A 457 -11.59 4.22 -22.95
N LEU A 458 -11.91 4.63 -24.17
CA LEU A 458 -11.22 5.71 -24.85
C LEU A 458 -12.25 6.80 -25.14
N ALA A 459 -11.88 8.06 -24.93
CA ALA A 459 -12.72 9.20 -25.23
C ALA A 459 -11.93 10.25 -26.01
N LEU A 460 -12.59 10.88 -26.97
CA LEU A 460 -12.07 12.05 -27.65
C LEU A 460 -12.85 13.27 -27.14
N THR A 461 -12.14 14.24 -26.60
CA THR A 461 -12.75 15.50 -26.18
C THR A 461 -12.22 16.63 -27.06
N GLN A 462 -13.09 17.61 -27.30
CA GLN A 462 -12.74 18.77 -28.10
C GLN A 462 -13.44 20.01 -27.53
N GLY A 463 -12.67 20.86 -26.87
CA GLY A 463 -13.11 22.16 -26.39
C GLY A 463 -13.33 23.19 -27.52
N PRO A 464 -13.91 24.37 -27.23
CA PRO A 464 -14.18 25.40 -28.25
C PRO A 464 -12.90 25.90 -28.96
N LEU A 465 -11.82 26.11 -28.21
CA LEU A 465 -10.53 26.55 -28.77
C LEU A 465 -9.83 25.45 -29.56
N GLU A 466 -9.88 24.21 -29.06
CA GLU A 466 -9.37 23.04 -29.77
C GLU A 466 -10.10 22.85 -31.10
N ARG A 467 -11.43 22.98 -31.11
CA ARG A 467 -12.24 22.95 -32.33
C ARG A 467 -11.80 24.03 -33.33
N HIS A 468 -11.56 25.24 -32.86
CA HIS A 468 -11.10 26.35 -33.72
C HIS A 468 -9.74 26.05 -34.38
N PHE A 469 -8.84 25.37 -33.68
CA PHE A 469 -7.52 25.00 -34.20
C PHE A 469 -7.48 23.59 -34.83
N GLY A 470 -8.62 22.90 -34.96
CA GLY A 470 -8.69 21.52 -35.48
C GLY A 470 -7.91 20.52 -34.62
N LEU A 471 -7.90 20.70 -33.31
CA LEU A 471 -7.20 19.87 -32.32
C LEU A 471 -8.21 19.06 -31.52
N ALA A 472 -7.77 17.96 -30.90
CA ALA A 472 -8.56 17.18 -29.96
C ALA A 472 -7.68 16.48 -28.93
N ASP A 473 -8.24 16.23 -27.75
CA ASP A 473 -7.60 15.51 -26.66
C ASP A 473 -8.07 14.05 -26.65
N LEU A 474 -7.12 13.12 -26.68
CA LEU A 474 -7.41 11.69 -26.58
C LEU A 474 -7.19 11.23 -25.13
N HIS A 475 -8.26 10.82 -24.48
CA HIS A 475 -8.26 10.30 -23.14
C HIS A 475 -8.30 8.78 -23.17
N ALA A 476 -7.32 8.15 -22.52
CA ALA A 476 -7.38 6.73 -22.20
C ALA A 476 -7.82 6.57 -20.75
N HIS A 477 -9.06 6.18 -20.54
CA HIS A 477 -9.57 5.95 -19.18
C HIS A 477 -9.12 4.57 -18.70
N SER A 478 -8.46 4.57 -17.54
CA SER A 478 -8.16 3.39 -16.73
C SER A 478 -8.95 3.45 -15.42
N VAL A 479 -8.78 2.44 -14.57
CA VAL A 479 -9.26 2.46 -13.18
C VAL A 479 -8.78 3.73 -12.46
N SER A 480 -9.58 4.20 -11.51
CA SER A 480 -9.29 5.33 -10.62
C SER A 480 -7.86 5.27 -10.08
N GLY A 481 -7.16 6.40 -10.13
CA GLY A 481 -5.81 6.52 -9.61
C GLY A 481 -5.07 7.74 -10.14
N PRO A 482 -3.79 7.91 -9.78
CA PRO A 482 -2.98 9.07 -10.15
C PRO A 482 -2.64 9.17 -11.65
N VAL A 483 -2.79 8.09 -12.41
CA VAL A 483 -2.52 8.07 -13.85
C VAL A 483 -3.80 8.38 -14.61
N THR A 484 -3.81 9.51 -15.29
CA THR A 484 -4.90 9.90 -16.22
C THR A 484 -4.27 10.24 -17.56
N PRO A 485 -4.03 9.22 -18.41
CA PRO A 485 -3.34 9.41 -19.67
C PRO A 485 -4.17 10.26 -20.62
N VAL A 486 -3.65 11.45 -20.94
CA VAL A 486 -4.26 12.38 -21.88
C VAL A 486 -3.24 12.81 -22.91
N ALA A 487 -3.42 12.36 -24.15
CA ALA A 487 -2.64 12.84 -25.28
C ALA A 487 -3.27 14.16 -25.77
N ARG A 488 -2.67 15.27 -25.34
CA ARG A 488 -3.21 16.61 -25.57
C ARG A 488 -2.95 17.13 -26.98
N HIS A 489 -3.95 17.83 -27.51
CA HIS A 489 -3.88 18.65 -28.70
C HIS A 489 -3.42 17.88 -29.95
N LEU A 490 -3.86 16.64 -30.12
CA LEU A 490 -3.62 15.88 -31.35
C LEU A 490 -4.39 16.51 -32.53
N ASP A 491 -3.96 16.22 -33.75
CA ASP A 491 -4.74 16.57 -34.94
C ASP A 491 -6.11 15.87 -34.87
N ALA A 492 -7.22 16.61 -34.99
CA ALA A 492 -8.54 16.05 -34.74
C ALA A 492 -8.92 14.90 -35.69
N HIS A 493 -8.50 14.97 -36.96
CA HIS A 493 -8.75 13.90 -37.92
C HIS A 493 -7.91 12.68 -37.59
N LEU A 494 -6.61 12.87 -37.32
CA LEU A 494 -5.73 11.79 -36.88
C LEU A 494 -6.23 11.14 -35.59
N ALA A 495 -6.63 11.93 -34.59
CA ALA A 495 -7.08 11.47 -33.29
C ALA A 495 -8.35 10.60 -33.40
N SER A 496 -9.27 10.95 -34.32
CA SER A 496 -10.46 10.14 -34.59
C SER A 496 -10.13 8.76 -35.18
N GLY A 497 -9.17 8.69 -36.11
CA GLY A 497 -8.71 7.42 -36.68
C GLY A 497 -7.97 6.57 -35.65
N LEU A 498 -7.09 7.20 -34.86
CA LEU A 498 -6.37 6.55 -33.77
C LEU A 498 -7.32 6.00 -32.71
N LEU A 499 -8.40 6.70 -32.37
CA LEU A 499 -9.39 6.24 -31.41
C LEU A 499 -9.97 4.88 -31.81
N MET A 500 -10.34 4.73 -33.09
CA MET A 500 -10.92 3.50 -33.63
C MET A 500 -9.89 2.37 -33.65
N GLU A 501 -8.67 2.65 -34.12
CA GLU A 501 -7.58 1.67 -34.16
C GLU A 501 -7.18 1.21 -32.75
N GLN A 502 -7.08 2.12 -31.79
CA GLN A 502 -6.79 1.79 -30.40
C GLN A 502 -7.91 1.00 -29.74
N ALA A 503 -9.18 1.32 -30.04
CA ALA A 503 -10.32 0.56 -29.53
C ALA A 503 -10.30 -0.89 -30.03
N GLU A 504 -9.93 -1.12 -31.30
CA GLU A 504 -9.78 -2.46 -31.86
C GLU A 504 -8.60 -3.21 -31.23
N ARG A 505 -7.41 -2.60 -31.18
CA ARG A 505 -6.23 -3.19 -30.53
C ARG A 505 -6.50 -3.57 -29.07
N ALA A 506 -7.13 -2.67 -28.30
CA ALA A 506 -7.49 -2.94 -26.91
C ALA A 506 -8.47 -4.11 -26.77
N ARG A 507 -9.45 -4.24 -27.69
CA ARG A 507 -10.35 -5.41 -27.71
C ARG A 507 -9.61 -6.71 -28.00
N THR A 508 -8.76 -6.71 -29.03
CA THR A 508 -7.98 -7.89 -29.41
C THR A 508 -7.02 -8.30 -28.29
N ALA A 509 -6.29 -7.36 -27.70
CA ALA A 509 -5.39 -7.60 -26.58
C ALA A 509 -6.14 -8.20 -25.37
N ARG A 510 -7.33 -7.66 -25.03
CA ARG A 510 -8.19 -8.22 -23.97
C ARG A 510 -8.67 -9.64 -24.27
N SER A 511 -8.93 -9.97 -25.54
CA SER A 511 -9.36 -11.32 -25.92
C SER A 511 -8.23 -12.37 -25.85
N LEU A 512 -6.98 -11.92 -26.02
CA LEU A 512 -5.78 -12.76 -25.93
C LEU A 512 -5.28 -12.89 -24.50
N ALA A 513 -5.59 -11.91 -23.64
CA ALA A 513 -5.28 -11.97 -22.22
C ALA A 513 -6.16 -13.04 -21.54
N GLY A 514 -5.55 -14.15 -21.13
CA GLY A 514 -6.21 -15.20 -20.36
C GLY A 514 -6.66 -14.73 -18.96
N PRO A 515 -7.37 -15.59 -18.20
CA PRO A 515 -7.71 -15.31 -16.81
C PRO A 515 -6.45 -14.97 -16.00
N GLU A 516 -6.51 -13.94 -15.16
CA GLU A 516 -5.38 -13.43 -14.37
C GLU A 516 -4.94 -14.39 -13.24
N GLU A 517 -4.57 -15.61 -13.59
CA GLU A 517 -4.01 -16.61 -12.69
C GLU A 517 -2.50 -16.39 -12.55
N TRP A 518 -2.11 -15.21 -12.05
CA TRP A 518 -0.71 -14.81 -11.91
C TRP A 518 0.15 -15.85 -11.16
N LEU A 519 -0.42 -16.50 -10.14
CA LEU A 519 0.23 -17.57 -9.39
C LEU A 519 0.64 -18.76 -10.27
N ARG A 520 -0.21 -19.19 -11.23
CA ARG A 520 0.15 -20.27 -12.17
C ARG A 520 1.26 -19.87 -13.13
N GLN A 521 1.37 -18.59 -13.46
CA GLN A 521 2.40 -18.07 -14.35
C GLN A 521 3.78 -18.05 -13.69
N VAL A 522 3.85 -17.71 -12.40
CA VAL A 522 5.11 -17.77 -11.63
C VAL A 522 5.58 -19.21 -11.44
N ASP A 523 4.66 -20.15 -11.18
CA ASP A 523 4.97 -21.58 -11.09
C ASP A 523 5.50 -22.15 -12.41
N ALA A 524 4.98 -21.70 -13.56
CA ALA A 524 5.47 -22.12 -14.88
C ALA A 524 6.89 -21.60 -15.19
N VAL A 525 7.29 -20.46 -14.61
CA VAL A 525 8.65 -19.89 -14.73
C VAL A 525 9.63 -20.52 -13.72
N HIS A 526 9.12 -21.00 -12.58
CA HIS A 526 9.93 -21.62 -11.52
C HIS A 526 9.97 -23.15 -11.56
N ALA A 527 9.20 -23.81 -12.41
CA ALA A 527 9.34 -25.24 -12.67
C ALA A 527 10.78 -25.49 -13.18
N PRO A 528 11.66 -26.11 -12.37
CA PRO A 528 12.97 -26.50 -12.86
C PRO A 528 12.75 -27.57 -13.92
N ASP A 529 13.65 -27.59 -14.88
CA ASP A 529 13.71 -28.52 -16.01
C ASP A 529 14.02 -29.97 -15.54
N GLU A 530 13.25 -30.51 -14.60
CA GLU A 530 13.40 -31.88 -14.06
C GLU A 530 12.95 -32.96 -15.07
N LEU A 531 12.56 -32.58 -16.29
CA LEU A 531 12.29 -33.53 -17.38
C LEU A 531 13.45 -33.67 -18.39
N SER A 532 14.62 -33.02 -18.17
CA SER A 532 15.79 -33.16 -19.05
C SER A 532 16.93 -34.05 -18.51
N THR A 533 16.78 -34.69 -17.33
CA THR A 533 17.79 -35.63 -16.79
C THR A 533 17.23 -37.01 -16.46
N ALA A 534 16.50 -37.61 -17.41
CA ALA A 534 16.33 -39.05 -17.48
C ALA A 534 16.89 -39.56 -18.83
N GLY A 535 18.19 -39.39 -19.02
CA GLY A 535 18.93 -40.06 -20.08
C GLY A 535 19.11 -41.54 -19.74
N GLY A 536 18.22 -42.39 -20.25
CA GLY A 536 18.47 -43.83 -20.44
C GLY A 536 18.74 -44.10 -21.92
N PRO A 537 19.74 -44.91 -22.31
CA PRO A 537 20.12 -45.07 -23.70
C PRO A 537 19.23 -46.10 -24.41
N GLY A 538 18.75 -45.78 -25.61
CA GLY A 538 18.33 -46.77 -26.61
C GLY A 538 17.01 -46.48 -27.33
N GLY A 539 17.07 -46.31 -28.65
CA GLY A 539 15.92 -46.50 -29.56
C GLY A 539 15.59 -45.29 -30.45
N PRO A 540 15.19 -45.49 -31.73
CA PRO A 540 15.66 -44.65 -32.83
C PRO A 540 14.79 -43.41 -33.11
N ALA A 541 15.44 -42.47 -33.80
CA ALA A 541 14.90 -41.21 -34.31
C ALA A 541 13.64 -41.40 -35.17
N ALA A 542 12.57 -40.68 -34.80
CA ALA A 542 11.44 -40.41 -35.68
C ALA A 542 11.40 -38.91 -36.00
N ALA A 543 11.44 -38.62 -37.30
CA ALA A 543 11.61 -37.31 -37.90
C ALA A 543 10.49 -36.32 -37.59
N ARG A 544 10.86 -35.04 -37.39
CA ARG A 544 9.95 -33.89 -37.56
C ARG A 544 10.00 -33.42 -39.02
N PRO A 545 8.87 -33.15 -39.69
CA PRO A 545 8.88 -32.58 -41.04
C PRO A 545 9.23 -31.09 -40.97
N GLY A 546 10.22 -30.69 -41.76
CA GLY A 546 10.64 -29.30 -41.92
C GLY A 546 9.67 -28.49 -42.76
N VAL A 547 9.40 -27.27 -42.32
CA VAL A 547 8.74 -26.23 -43.11
C VAL A 547 9.85 -25.47 -43.86
N GLY A 548 9.82 -25.54 -45.20
CA GLY A 548 10.73 -24.81 -46.08
C GLY A 548 10.33 -23.34 -46.26
N PRO A 549 11.25 -22.49 -46.75
CA PRO A 549 10.99 -21.07 -46.95
C PRO A 549 10.26 -20.83 -48.28
N LEU A 550 9.26 -19.95 -48.28
CA LEU A 550 8.70 -19.37 -49.49
C LEU A 550 9.33 -17.99 -49.72
N GLY A 551 9.77 -17.76 -50.95
CA GLY A 551 10.21 -16.46 -51.46
C GLY A 551 9.07 -15.61 -52.00
#